data_AF-A0A1I1WD63-F1
#
_entry.id   AF-A0A1I1WD63-F1
#
_cell.length_a   1.000
_cell.length_b   1.000
_cell.length_c   1.000
_cell.angle_alpha   90.00
_cell.angle_beta   90.00
_cell.angle_gamma   90.00
#
_symmetry.space_group_name_H-M   'P 1'
#
loop_
_entity.id
_entity.type
_entity.pdbx_description
1 polymer ?
#
loop_
_entity_poly.entity_id
_entity_poly.type
_entity_poly.pdbx_seq_one_letter_code
_entity_poly.pdbx_strand_id
1 'polypeptide(L)' 'MLLHDEESGQLNATGARVLRDLLNGEDPERVTEKLIIAYRADPGAAADDVDAALRKLRAAYPIEHE' A
#
# COMPACT_ATOMS: atom_id res chain seq x y z
N MET A 1 -1.83 -12.18 2.12
CA MET A 1 -1.23 -10.92 1.59
C MET A 1 -1.05 -9.94 2.77
N LEU A 2 0.02 -9.12 2.84
CA LEU A 2 0.32 -8.31 4.04
C LEU A 2 -0.57 -7.06 4.17
N LEU A 3 -1.20 -6.61 3.07
CA LEU A 3 -2.14 -5.48 3.07
C LEU A 3 -3.62 -5.86 2.95
N HIS A 4 -3.90 -7.04 2.41
CA HIS A 4 -5.25 -7.53 2.20
C HIS A 4 -5.55 -8.68 3.14
N ASP A 5 -6.67 -8.58 3.83
CA ASP A 5 -7.28 -9.73 4.46
C ASP A 5 -7.92 -10.59 3.35
N GLU A 6 -7.40 -11.80 3.15
CA GLU A 6 -7.79 -12.68 2.03
C GLU A 6 -9.23 -13.21 2.16
N GLU A 7 -9.83 -13.08 3.35
CA GLU A 7 -11.19 -13.53 3.65
C GLU A 7 -12.25 -12.47 3.33
N SER A 8 -11.92 -11.19 3.49
CA SER A 8 -12.87 -10.08 3.39
C SER A 8 -12.63 -9.11 2.24
N GLY A 9 -11.45 -9.15 1.60
CA GLY A 9 -11.06 -8.16 0.59
C GLY A 9 -10.88 -6.74 1.15
N GLN A 10 -11.02 -6.57 2.47
CA GLN A 10 -10.76 -5.33 3.17
C GLN A 10 -9.27 -5.17 3.46
N LEU A 11 -8.83 -3.92 3.47
CA LEU A 11 -7.49 -3.59 3.94
C LEU A 11 -7.39 -3.96 5.42
N ASN A 12 -6.38 -4.75 5.77
CA ASN A 12 -6.05 -4.92 7.17
C ASN A 12 -5.50 -3.59 7.74
N ALA A 13 -5.31 -3.50 9.06
CA ALA A 13 -4.86 -2.27 9.71
C ALA A 13 -3.54 -1.69 9.12
N THR A 14 -2.68 -2.57 8.60
CA THR A 14 -1.45 -2.20 7.88
C THR A 14 -1.76 -1.62 6.51
N GLY A 15 -2.65 -2.26 5.75
CA GLY A 15 -3.19 -1.80 4.46
C GLY A 15 -3.82 -0.41 4.53
N ALA A 16 -4.61 -0.13 5.57
CA ALA A 16 -5.23 1.18 5.75
C ALA A 16 -4.19 2.29 6.01
N ARG A 17 -3.10 1.96 6.72
CA ARG A 17 -2.02 2.90 7.02
C ARG A 17 -1.20 3.23 5.78
N VAL A 18 -0.86 2.22 4.99
CA VAL A 18 -0.17 2.35 3.70
C VAL A 18 -1.01 3.16 2.71
N LEU A 19 -2.30 2.83 2.59
CA LEU A 19 -3.20 3.58 1.71
C LEU A 19 -3.28 5.07 2.10
N ARG A 20 -3.38 5.36 3.40
CA ARG A 20 -3.41 6.75 3.88
C ARG A 20 -2.12 7.50 3.55
N ASP A 21 -0.96 6.89 3.78
CA ASP A 21 0.33 7.54 3.52
C ASP A 21 0.51 7.80 2.01
N LEU A 22 0.10 6.86 1.15
CA LEU A 22 0.06 7.06 -0.32
C LEU A 22 -0.93 8.14 -0.76
N LEU A 23 -2.14 8.19 -0.18
CA LEU A 23 -3.14 9.24 -0.45
C LEU A 23 -2.66 10.64 -0.05
N ASN A 24 -1.79 10.74 0.96
CA ASN A 24 -1.16 12.00 1.36
C ASN A 24 0.02 12.40 0.47
N GLY A 25 0.30 11.63 -0.59
CA GLY A 25 1.38 11.90 -1.54
C GLY A 25 2.76 11.50 -1.03
N GLU A 26 2.85 10.63 -0.03
CA GLU A 26 4.15 10.11 0.39
C GLU A 26 4.76 9.19 -0.68
N ASP A 27 6.08 9.27 -0.81
CA ASP A 27 6.82 8.47 -1.78
C ASP A 27 6.67 6.95 -1.49
N PRO A 28 6.35 6.13 -2.52
CA PRO A 28 6.14 4.69 -2.35
C PRO A 28 7.35 3.92 -1.79
N GLU A 29 8.58 4.32 -2.11
CA GLU A 29 9.78 3.68 -1.57
C GLU A 29 9.86 3.95 -0.06
N ARG A 30 9.55 5.18 0.35
CA ARG A 30 9.51 5.56 1.77
C ARG A 30 8.40 4.86 2.54
N VAL A 31 7.24 4.62 1.92
CA VAL A 31 6.16 3.81 2.51
C VAL A 31 6.58 2.34 2.66
N THR A 32 7.33 1.81 1.68
CA THR A 32 7.89 0.46 1.72
C THR A 32 8.90 0.31 2.86
N GLU A 33 9.81 1.26 3.03
CA GLU A 33 10.77 1.26 4.16
C GLU A 33 10.05 1.24 5.52
N LYS A 34 8.99 2.05 5.69
CA LYS A 34 8.20 2.05 6.92
C LYS A 34 7.56 0.69 7.20
N LEU A 35 7.08 0.00 6.16
CA LEU A 35 6.51 -1.35 6.23
C LEU A 35 7.55 -2.37 6.73
N ILE A 36 8.74 -2.36 6.12
CA ILE A 36 9.86 -3.23 6.49
C ILE A 36 10.25 -2.99 7.96
N ILE A 37 10.42 -1.73 8.36
CA ILE A 37 10.87 -1.40 9.73
C ILE A 37 9.78 -1.73 10.77
N ALA A 38 8.55 -1.30 10.54
CA ALA A 38 7.48 -1.39 11.55
C ALA A 38 6.96 -2.82 11.74
N TYR A 39 6.94 -3.62 10.67
CA TYR A 39 6.34 -4.96 10.67
C TYR A 39 7.36 -6.08 10.47
N ARG A 40 8.66 -5.74 10.33
CA ARG A 40 9.73 -6.70 9.97
C ARG A 40 9.35 -7.51 8.72
N ALA A 41 8.68 -6.84 7.78
CA ALA A 41 8.24 -7.46 6.54
C ALA A 41 9.44 -7.80 5.65
N ASP A 42 9.29 -8.85 4.84
CA ASP A 42 10.23 -9.12 3.77
C ASP A 42 10.25 -7.94 2.78
N PRO A 43 11.43 -7.43 2.35
CA PRO A 43 11.51 -6.28 1.48
C PRO A 43 10.82 -6.47 0.12
N GLY A 44 10.92 -7.67 -0.46
CA GLY A 44 10.28 -7.97 -1.74
C GLY A 44 8.77 -7.99 -1.60
N ALA A 45 8.27 -8.70 -0.59
CA ALA A 45 6.83 -8.77 -0.30
C ALA A 45 6.24 -7.39 0.05
N ALA A 46 6.98 -6.54 0.77
CA ALA A 46 6.53 -5.19 1.10
C ALA A 46 6.41 -4.29 -0.14
N ALA A 47 7.38 -4.39 -1.06
CA ALA A 47 7.36 -3.64 -2.31
C ALA A 47 6.19 -4.09 -3.22
N ASP A 48 5.99 -5.40 -3.37
CA ASP A 48 4.89 -5.96 -4.16
C ASP A 48 3.52 -5.51 -3.62
N ASP A 49 3.39 -5.48 -2.30
CA ASP A 49 2.17 -5.05 -1.63
C ASP A 49 1.90 -3.55 -1.85
N VAL A 50 2.89 -2.68 -1.71
CA VAL A 50 2.76 -1.24 -1.97
C VAL A 50 2.41 -0.97 -3.44
N ASP A 51 3.05 -1.65 -4.38
CA ASP A 51 2.76 -1.53 -5.81
C ASP A 51 1.33 -2.00 -6.14
N ALA A 52 0.87 -3.11 -5.54
CA ALA A 52 -0.51 -3.57 -5.68
C ALA A 52 -1.52 -2.54 -5.13
N ALA A 53 -1.21 -1.88 -4.00
CA ALA A 53 -2.04 -0.82 -3.44
C ALA A 53 -2.10 0.41 -4.37
N LEU A 54 -0.97 0.82 -4.95
CA LEU A 54 -0.90 1.92 -5.93
C LEU A 54 -1.74 1.63 -7.18
N ARG A 55 -1.66 0.42 -7.74
CA ARG A 55 -2.47 0.04 -8.90
C ARG A 55 -3.96 0.13 -8.60
N LYS A 56 -4.40 -0.35 -7.43
CA LYS A 56 -5.80 -0.26 -6.99
C LYS A 56 -6.23 1.18 -6.77
N LEU A 57 -5.37 2.00 -6.18
CA LEU A 57 -5.65 3.42 -5.97
C LEU A 57 -5.81 4.16 -7.30
N ARG A 58 -4.92 3.94 -8.27
CA ARG A 58 -5.02 4.52 -9.62
C ARG A 58 -6.28 4.05 -10.37
N ALA A 59 -6.70 2.82 -10.17
CA ALA A 59 -7.93 2.30 -10.76
C ALA A 59 -9.20 2.90 -10.13
N ALA A 60 -9.16 3.18 -8.82
CA ALA A 60 -10.28 3.78 -8.08
C ALA A 60 -10.36 5.31 -8.23
N TYR A 61 -9.21 5.96 -8.41
CA TYR A 61 -9.07 7.39 -8.69
C TYR A 61 -8.28 7.54 -9.98
N PRO A 62 -8.93 7.34 -11.16
CA PRO A 62 -8.33 7.75 -12.41
C PRO A 62 -8.11 9.25 -12.28
N ILE A 63 -6.86 9.66 -12.13
CA ILE A 63 -6.52 11.08 -12.18
C ILE A 63 -6.91 11.51 -13.59
N GLU A 64 -8.05 12.19 -13.72
CA GLU A 64 -8.37 12.97 -14.90
C GLU A 64 -7.31 14.08 -14.97
N HIS A 65 -6.22 13.77 -15.66
CA HIS A 65 -5.28 14.78 -16.11
C HIS A 65 -6.01 15.60 -17.18
N GLU A 66 -6.50 16.77 -16.79
CA GLU A 66 -6.74 17.90 -17.72
C GLU A 66 -5.41 18.59 -18.06
#